data_AF-Q4S5W7-F1
#
_entry.id   AF-Q4S5W7-F1
#
_cell.length_a   1.000
_cell.length_b   1.000
_cell.length_c   1.000
_cell.angle_alpha   90.00
_cell.angle_beta   90.00
_cell.angle_gamma   90.00
#
_symmetry.space_group_name_H-M   'P 1'
#
loop_
_entity.id
_entity.type
_entity.pdbx_description
1 polymer ?
#
loop_
_entity_poly.entity_id
_entity_poly.type
_entity_poly.pdbx_seq_one_letter_code
_entity_poly.pdbx_strand_id
1 'polypeptide(L)'
;MWGGANHIRQKVQTGLVTAWGLRLGTFLFLRILKDGHDRRFNSVRDSPGTFFVYWTVQALWVFMTLLPTLMLNSERRDVPLGTRDYVGWALWAFGFATEAIADQQKWIFKSDPNNAGRFIQSGLWAYSRHPNYFGEILQWSGLWLSASSVMAGPQHLSLASPVFVWFLLRYVSGIPILEKQALKKWGSDPVFQNYIRNTPLLWPFPKL
;
A
#
# COMPACT_ATOMS: atom_id res chain seq x y z
N MET A 1 -11.12 -11.75 -18.15
CA MET A 1 -11.62 -10.68 -17.27
C MET A 1 -13.03 -11.03 -16.85
N TRP A 2 -13.39 -10.78 -15.59
CA TRP A 2 -14.75 -11.02 -15.10
C TRP A 2 -15.67 -9.93 -15.66
N GLY A 3 -16.83 -10.30 -16.25
CA GLY A 3 -17.80 -9.34 -16.83
C GLY A 3 -17.96 -9.36 -18.35
N GLY A 4 -17.14 -10.13 -19.09
CA GLY A 4 -17.29 -10.36 -20.53
C GLY A 4 -16.77 -9.24 -21.44
N ALA A 5 -16.59 -8.02 -20.93
CA ALA A 5 -15.88 -6.94 -21.61
C ALA A 5 -14.36 -7.09 -21.42
N ASN A 6 -13.59 -6.86 -22.49
CA ASN A 6 -12.13 -7.01 -22.54
C ASN A 6 -11.46 -5.73 -23.06
N HIS A 7 -11.91 -4.58 -22.56
CA HIS A 7 -11.47 -3.27 -23.03
C HIS A 7 -10.07 -2.95 -22.50
N ILE A 8 -9.34 -2.08 -23.22
CA ILE A 8 -7.96 -1.72 -22.88
C ILE A 8 -7.83 -1.19 -21.45
N ARG A 9 -8.79 -0.36 -21.01
CA ARG A 9 -8.83 0.21 -19.65
C ARG A 9 -8.85 -0.88 -18.57
N GLN A 10 -9.67 -1.92 -18.75
CA GLN A 10 -9.82 -3.06 -17.83
C GLN A 10 -8.56 -3.92 -17.79
N LYS A 11 -7.96 -4.17 -18.97
CA LYS A 11 -6.68 -4.90 -19.10
C LYS A 11 -5.57 -4.22 -18.32
N VAL A 12 -5.40 -2.91 -18.55
CA VAL A 12 -4.37 -2.13 -17.85
C VAL A 12 -4.63 -2.16 -16.35
N GLN A 13 -5.82 -1.75 -15.90
CA GLN A 13 -6.11 -1.66 -14.47
C GLN A 13 -6.00 -3.02 -13.73
N THR A 14 -6.49 -4.11 -14.33
CA THR A 14 -6.31 -5.46 -13.77
C THR A 14 -4.84 -5.87 -13.75
N GLY A 15 -4.08 -5.53 -14.80
CA GLY A 15 -2.64 -5.76 -14.87
C GLY A 15 -1.87 -5.02 -13.75
N LEU A 16 -2.22 -3.76 -13.47
CA LEU A 16 -1.62 -2.98 -12.39
C LEU A 16 -1.90 -3.60 -11.02
N VAL A 17 -3.17 -3.97 -10.75
CA VAL A 17 -3.51 -4.70 -9.51
C VAL A 17 -2.75 -6.01 -9.39
N THR A 18 -2.63 -6.76 -10.49
CA THR A 18 -1.89 -8.04 -10.53
C THR A 18 -0.40 -7.81 -10.25
N ALA A 19 0.21 -6.79 -10.85
CA ALA A 19 1.61 -6.45 -10.63
C ALA A 19 1.88 -6.09 -9.16
N TRP A 20 1.00 -5.29 -8.55
CA TRP A 20 1.06 -4.99 -7.11
C TRP A 20 0.90 -6.24 -6.25
N GLY A 21 -0.12 -7.05 -6.52
CA GLY A 21 -0.39 -8.28 -5.78
C GLY A 21 0.75 -9.29 -5.85
N LEU A 22 1.34 -9.49 -7.04
CA LEU A 22 2.51 -10.33 -7.22
C LEU A 22 3.72 -9.80 -6.45
N ARG A 23 4.01 -8.50 -6.55
CA ARG A 23 5.13 -7.89 -5.80
C ARG A 23 4.99 -8.11 -4.30
N LEU A 24 3.84 -7.74 -3.74
CA LEU A 24 3.59 -7.85 -2.29
C LEU A 24 3.56 -9.32 -1.85
N GLY A 25 2.90 -10.19 -2.61
CA GLY A 25 2.83 -11.62 -2.34
C GLY A 25 4.20 -12.28 -2.34
N THR A 26 5.01 -12.03 -3.37
CA THR A 26 6.38 -12.55 -3.46
C THR A 26 7.25 -12.02 -2.32
N PHE A 27 7.18 -10.73 -1.99
CA PHE A 27 7.95 -10.15 -0.89
C PHE A 27 7.60 -10.80 0.46
N LEU A 28 6.30 -10.97 0.75
CA LEU A 28 5.84 -11.61 1.99
C LEU A 28 6.23 -13.09 2.04
N PHE A 29 6.10 -13.80 0.92
CA PHE A 29 6.46 -15.20 0.81
C PHE A 29 7.96 -15.44 1.05
N LEU A 30 8.82 -14.67 0.38
CA LEU A 30 10.28 -14.75 0.57
C LEU A 30 10.69 -14.42 2.01
N ARG A 31 10.01 -13.47 2.65
CA ARG A 31 10.27 -13.16 4.08
C ARG A 31 9.90 -14.33 4.98
N ILE A 32 8.76 -14.99 4.75
CA ILE A 32 8.35 -16.15 5.55
C ILE A 32 9.35 -17.30 5.37
N LEU A 33 9.85 -17.55 4.16
CA LEU A 33 10.90 -18.55 3.92
C LEU A 33 12.18 -18.25 4.70
N LYS A 34 12.53 -16.96 4.87
CA LYS A 34 13.72 -16.53 5.61
C LYS A 34 13.53 -16.56 7.14
N ASP A 35 12.41 -16.04 7.63
CA ASP A 35 12.16 -15.85 9.08
C ASP A 35 11.50 -17.08 9.73
N GLY A 36 11.04 -18.04 8.92
CA GLY A 36 10.43 -19.31 9.32
C GLY A 36 9.00 -19.21 9.88
N HIS A 37 8.59 -18.04 10.38
CA HIS A 37 7.24 -17.81 10.91
C HIS A 37 6.85 -16.33 10.87
N ASP A 38 5.56 -16.04 10.69
CA ASP A 38 5.02 -14.71 10.95
C ASP A 38 4.48 -14.64 12.39
N ARG A 39 5.20 -13.88 13.23
CA ARG A 39 4.89 -13.67 14.65
C ARG A 39 3.47 -13.16 14.90
N ARG A 40 2.84 -12.51 13.92
CA ARG A 40 1.48 -11.98 14.03
C ARG A 40 0.41 -13.07 14.12
N PHE A 41 0.72 -14.28 13.66
CA PHE A 41 -0.21 -15.40 13.66
C PHE A 41 0.06 -16.41 14.79
N ASN A 42 1.04 -16.16 15.67
CA ASN A 42 1.40 -17.11 16.72
C ASN A 42 0.29 -17.33 17.76
N SER A 43 -0.56 -16.33 18.02
CA SER A 43 -1.67 -16.41 18.98
C SER A 43 -3.04 -16.68 18.35
N VAL A 44 -3.08 -16.85 17.02
CA VAL A 44 -4.35 -16.93 16.25
C VAL A 44 -4.52 -18.30 15.60
N ARG A 45 -3.42 -18.97 15.24
CA ARG A 45 -3.44 -20.24 14.49
C ARG A 45 -4.11 -21.39 15.24
N ASP A 46 -4.03 -21.40 16.56
CA ASP A 46 -4.55 -22.49 17.39
C ASP A 46 -6.06 -22.36 17.69
N SER A 47 -6.69 -21.27 17.26
CA SER A 47 -8.12 -21.01 17.46
C SER A 47 -8.83 -20.87 16.11
N PRO A 48 -9.54 -21.91 15.64
CA PRO A 48 -10.25 -21.88 14.35
C PRO A 48 -11.25 -20.71 14.23
N GLY A 49 -11.96 -20.38 15.31
CA GLY A 49 -12.89 -19.25 15.34
C GLY A 49 -12.19 -17.89 15.20
N THR A 50 -11.10 -17.68 15.94
CA THR A 50 -10.32 -16.44 15.83
C THR A 50 -9.68 -16.32 14.44
N PHE A 51 -9.17 -17.42 13.92
CA PHE A 51 -8.61 -17.47 12.57
C PHE A 51 -9.65 -17.14 11.50
N PHE A 52 -10.87 -17.67 11.61
CA PHE A 52 -11.97 -17.36 10.70
C PHE A 52 -12.34 -15.88 10.69
N VAL A 53 -12.37 -15.23 11.87
CA VAL A 53 -12.60 -13.78 11.98
C VAL A 53 -11.49 -13.01 11.27
N TYR A 54 -10.22 -13.33 11.53
CA TYR A 54 -9.08 -12.69 10.88
C TYR A 54 -9.14 -12.85 9.36
N TRP A 55 -9.43 -14.05 8.88
CA TRP A 55 -9.60 -14.35 7.46
C TRP A 55 -10.70 -13.51 6.82
N THR A 56 -11.86 -13.43 7.46
CA THR A 56 -13.01 -12.67 6.95
C THR A 56 -12.73 -11.17 6.91
N VAL A 57 -12.07 -10.63 7.94
CA VAL A 57 -11.67 -9.21 7.97
C VAL A 57 -10.65 -8.90 6.86
N GLN A 58 -9.69 -9.80 6.60
CA GLN A 58 -8.75 -9.62 5.48
C GLN A 58 -9.45 -9.69 4.12
N ALA A 59 -10.43 -10.59 3.95
CA ALA A 59 -11.22 -10.67 2.72
C ALA A 59 -12.03 -9.39 2.47
N LEU A 60 -12.69 -8.85 3.51
CA LEU A 60 -13.41 -7.58 3.43
C LEU A 60 -12.48 -6.41 3.10
N TRP A 61 -11.28 -6.41 3.68
CA TRP A 61 -10.27 -5.40 3.36
C TRP A 61 -9.90 -5.44 1.88
N VAL A 62 -9.51 -6.61 1.36
CA VAL A 62 -9.13 -6.77 -0.05
C VAL A 62 -10.28 -6.36 -0.96
N PHE A 63 -11.52 -6.74 -0.61
CA PHE A 63 -12.70 -6.34 -1.35
C PHE A 63 -12.87 -4.81 -1.42
N MET A 64 -12.80 -4.14 -0.26
CA MET A 64 -12.90 -2.68 -0.18
C MET A 64 -11.79 -1.98 -0.98
N THR A 65 -10.56 -2.47 -0.90
CA THR A 65 -9.43 -1.95 -1.67
C THR A 65 -9.64 -2.11 -3.18
N LEU A 66 -10.20 -3.24 -3.63
CA LEU A 66 -10.41 -3.54 -5.05
C LEU A 66 -11.66 -2.88 -5.67
N LEU A 67 -12.52 -2.24 -4.89
CA LEU A 67 -13.78 -1.63 -5.38
C LEU A 67 -13.67 -0.88 -6.72
N PRO A 68 -12.74 0.07 -6.95
CA PRO A 68 -12.67 0.79 -8.23
C PRO A 68 -12.42 -0.15 -9.41
N THR A 69 -11.59 -1.19 -9.23
CA THR A 69 -11.30 -2.19 -10.26
C THR A 69 -12.48 -3.13 -10.48
N LEU A 70 -13.20 -3.51 -9.43
CA LEU A 70 -14.43 -4.31 -9.54
C LEU A 70 -15.52 -3.56 -10.31
N MET A 71 -15.71 -2.27 -10.01
CA MET A 71 -16.65 -1.39 -10.72
C MET A 71 -16.25 -1.24 -12.19
N LEU A 72 -14.97 -0.99 -12.48
CA LEU A 72 -14.47 -0.87 -13.85
C LEU A 72 -14.65 -2.16 -14.66
N ASN A 73 -14.39 -3.33 -14.05
CA ASN A 73 -14.54 -4.61 -14.74
C ASN A 73 -16.02 -4.97 -15.01
N SER A 74 -16.96 -4.28 -14.37
CA SER A 74 -18.40 -4.39 -14.65
C SER A 74 -18.85 -3.48 -15.81
N GLU A 75 -18.00 -2.56 -16.27
CA GLU A 75 -18.30 -1.64 -17.37
C GLU A 75 -18.36 -2.38 -18.72
N ARG A 76 -19.40 -2.11 -19.50
CA ARG A 76 -19.59 -2.72 -20.83
C ARG A 76 -19.27 -1.77 -21.96
N ARG A 77 -19.38 -0.46 -21.73
CA ARG A 77 -19.14 0.58 -22.74
C ARG A 77 -17.65 0.66 -23.05
N ASP A 78 -17.32 0.66 -24.34
CA ASP A 78 -15.96 0.94 -24.81
C ASP A 78 -15.79 2.44 -25.07
N VAL A 79 -15.59 3.19 -23.98
CA VAL A 79 -15.32 4.63 -24.08
C VAL A 79 -13.83 4.82 -24.36
N PRO A 80 -13.45 5.64 -25.37
CA PRO A 80 -12.05 5.96 -25.66
C PRO A 80 -11.27 6.39 -24.41
N LEU A 81 -9.97 6.11 -24.41
CA LEU A 81 -9.09 6.53 -23.31
C LEU A 81 -8.96 8.06 -23.30
N GLY A 82 -9.12 8.63 -22.12
CA GLY A 82 -8.99 10.08 -21.91
C GLY A 82 -7.83 10.43 -20.99
N THR A 83 -7.55 11.72 -20.85
CA THR A 83 -6.48 12.25 -19.98
C THR A 83 -6.58 11.71 -18.56
N ARG A 84 -7.79 11.53 -18.02
CA ARG A 84 -8.01 11.00 -16.66
C ARG A 84 -7.47 9.58 -16.47
N ASP A 85 -7.53 8.73 -17.50
CA ASP A 85 -6.97 7.38 -17.47
C ASP A 85 -5.45 7.43 -17.31
N TYR A 86 -4.79 8.20 -18.17
CA TYR A 86 -3.33 8.33 -18.16
C TYR A 86 -2.81 8.98 -16.88
N VAL A 87 -3.50 9.99 -16.34
CA VAL A 87 -3.13 10.61 -15.06
C VAL A 87 -3.26 9.59 -13.93
N GLY A 88 -4.35 8.80 -13.89
CA GLY A 88 -4.54 7.75 -12.90
C GLY A 88 -3.45 6.69 -12.95
N TRP A 89 -3.10 6.21 -14.15
CA TRP A 89 -2.03 5.21 -14.32
C TRP A 89 -0.63 5.77 -14.03
N ALA A 90 -0.36 7.03 -14.39
CA ALA A 90 0.89 7.69 -14.04
C ALA A 90 1.03 7.84 -12.52
N LEU A 91 -0.05 8.23 -11.83
CA LEU A 91 -0.08 8.30 -10.37
C LEU A 91 0.16 6.93 -9.74
N TRP A 92 -0.44 5.88 -10.30
CA TRP A 92 -0.19 4.51 -9.86
C TRP A 92 1.26 4.11 -10.07
N ALA A 93 1.84 4.36 -11.25
CA ALA A 93 3.21 3.99 -11.56
C ALA A 93 4.20 4.70 -10.63
N PHE A 94 3.98 5.98 -10.36
CA PHE A 94 4.79 6.74 -9.40
C PHE A 94 4.65 6.19 -7.97
N GLY A 95 3.42 5.86 -7.54
CA GLY A 95 3.18 5.24 -6.25
C GLY A 95 3.87 3.87 -6.11
N PHE A 96 3.74 3.02 -7.14
CA PHE A 96 4.36 1.70 -7.19
C PHE A 96 5.89 1.78 -7.14
N ALA A 97 6.48 2.70 -7.92
CA ALA A 97 7.92 2.94 -7.89
C ALA A 97 8.38 3.44 -6.51
N THR A 98 7.65 4.36 -5.90
CA THR A 98 7.94 4.89 -4.57
C THR A 98 7.91 3.78 -3.52
N GLU A 99 6.88 2.93 -3.55
CA GLU A 99 6.75 1.77 -2.65
C GLU A 99 7.90 0.78 -2.84
N ALA A 100 8.20 0.42 -4.09
CA ALA A 100 9.26 -0.53 -4.42
C ALA A 100 10.65 -0.03 -3.99
N ILE A 101 10.97 1.22 -4.28
CA ILE A 101 12.25 1.83 -3.91
C ILE A 101 12.37 1.95 -2.39
N ALA A 102 11.31 2.37 -1.69
CA ALA A 102 11.31 2.52 -0.24
C ALA A 102 11.57 1.19 0.47
N ASP A 103 10.90 0.13 0.04
CA ASP A 103 11.08 -1.20 0.62
C ASP A 103 12.46 -1.77 0.30
N GLN A 104 12.96 -1.57 -0.93
CA GLN A 104 14.31 -1.99 -1.30
C GLN A 104 15.37 -1.28 -0.46
N GLN A 105 15.27 0.04 -0.28
CA GLN A 105 16.17 0.82 0.58
C GLN A 105 16.17 0.27 2.01
N LYS A 106 14.99 -0.02 2.57
CA LYS A 106 14.84 -0.57 3.91
C LYS A 106 15.41 -1.99 4.03
N TRP A 107 15.23 -2.81 3.00
CA TRP A 107 15.77 -4.16 2.95
C TRP A 107 17.31 -4.16 2.91
N ILE A 108 17.92 -3.35 2.05
CA ILE A 108 19.37 -3.18 1.97
C ILE A 108 19.91 -2.70 3.31
N PHE A 109 19.33 -1.64 3.88
CA PHE A 109 19.75 -1.08 5.17
C PHE A 109 19.74 -2.13 6.29
N LYS A 110 18.68 -2.93 6.38
CA LYS A 110 18.56 -3.98 7.41
C LYS A 110 19.47 -5.19 7.20
N SER A 111 19.97 -5.39 5.98
CA SER A 111 20.80 -6.54 5.64
C SER A 111 22.28 -6.31 5.97
N ASP A 112 22.68 -5.05 6.19
CA ASP A 112 24.02 -4.68 6.65
C ASP A 112 24.15 -4.86 8.18
N PRO A 113 25.04 -5.72 8.68
CA PRO A 113 25.28 -5.93 10.11
C PRO A 113 25.67 -4.65 10.87
N ASN A 114 26.30 -3.68 10.20
CA ASN A 114 26.68 -2.40 10.82
C ASN A 114 25.47 -1.52 11.16
N ASN A 115 24.31 -1.84 10.59
CA ASN A 115 23.03 -1.19 10.88
C ASN A 115 22.20 -1.95 11.92
N ALA A 116 22.77 -2.99 12.54
CA ALA A 116 22.11 -3.71 13.63
C ALA A 116 21.65 -2.73 14.72
N GLY A 117 20.36 -2.78 15.04
CA GLY A 117 19.79 -1.88 16.05
C GLY A 117 19.54 -0.45 15.59
N ARG A 118 19.95 -0.02 14.38
CA ARG A 118 19.73 1.34 13.86
C ARG A 118 18.42 1.47 13.07
N PHE A 119 18.03 2.70 12.74
CA PHE A 119 16.89 3.03 11.88
C PHE A 119 17.36 3.74 10.61
N ILE A 120 16.62 3.55 9.51
CA ILE A 120 16.91 4.18 8.23
C ILE A 120 16.41 5.63 8.22
N GLN A 121 17.24 6.54 7.73
CA GLN A 121 16.92 7.97 7.58
C GLN A 121 17.48 8.56 6.26
N SER A 122 17.85 7.69 5.31
CA SER A 122 18.43 8.04 4.01
C SER A 122 17.49 7.65 2.86
N GLY A 123 17.76 8.19 1.66
CA GLY A 123 16.91 7.94 0.49
C GLY A 123 15.50 8.51 0.68
N LEU A 124 14.47 7.76 0.32
CA LEU A 124 13.08 8.19 0.48
C LEU A 124 12.68 8.35 1.96
N TRP A 125 13.36 7.62 2.85
CA TRP A 125 13.12 7.70 4.29
C TRP A 125 13.62 9.02 4.89
N ALA A 126 14.53 9.75 4.23
CA ALA A 126 14.90 11.10 4.67
C ALA A 126 13.74 12.09 4.52
N TYR A 127 12.92 11.89 3.49
CA TYR A 127 11.83 12.76 3.10
C TYR A 127 10.53 12.37 3.80
N SER A 128 10.19 11.08 3.88
CA SER A 128 8.97 10.61 4.55
C SER A 128 9.33 9.54 5.58
N ARG A 129 8.63 9.51 6.72
CA ARG A 129 8.79 8.41 7.68
C ARG A 129 8.19 7.10 7.17
N HIS A 130 7.22 7.17 6.25
CA HIS A 130 6.57 6.00 5.64
C HIS A 130 6.36 6.21 4.13
N PRO A 131 7.44 6.29 3.33
CA PRO A 131 7.34 6.53 1.89
C PRO A 131 6.66 5.38 1.15
N ASN A 132 6.79 4.15 1.67
CA ASN A 132 6.12 2.99 1.12
C ASN A 132 4.59 3.07 1.22
N TYR A 133 4.05 3.46 2.38
CA TYR A 133 2.60 3.65 2.54
C TYR A 133 2.06 4.84 1.75
N PHE A 134 2.87 5.89 1.57
CA PHE A 134 2.52 6.95 0.63
C PHE A 134 2.36 6.41 -0.79
N GLY A 135 3.31 5.59 -1.24
CA GLY A 135 3.24 4.91 -2.54
C GLY A 135 1.99 4.05 -2.69
N GLU A 136 1.62 3.29 -1.65
CA GLU A 136 0.39 2.48 -1.64
C GLU A 136 -0.87 3.34 -1.77
N ILE A 137 -0.98 4.44 -1.02
CA ILE A 137 -2.11 5.38 -1.10
C ILE A 137 -2.23 5.97 -2.51
N LEU A 138 -1.12 6.36 -3.13
CA LEU A 138 -1.12 6.89 -4.50
C LEU A 138 -1.58 5.86 -5.53
N GLN A 139 -1.20 4.59 -5.37
CA GLN A 139 -1.65 3.52 -6.25
C GLN A 139 -3.16 3.39 -6.24
N TRP A 140 -3.78 3.21 -5.08
CA TRP A 140 -5.23 3.04 -5.00
C TRP A 140 -6.00 4.31 -5.42
N SER A 141 -5.43 5.48 -5.14
CA SER A 141 -5.97 6.76 -5.63
C SER A 141 -5.89 6.85 -7.16
N GLY A 142 -4.79 6.43 -7.77
CA GLY A 142 -4.60 6.40 -9.22
C GLY A 142 -5.54 5.42 -9.94
N LEU A 143 -5.77 4.23 -9.38
CA LEU A 143 -6.71 3.26 -9.92
C LEU A 143 -8.15 3.74 -9.83
N TRP A 144 -8.54 4.41 -8.74
CA TRP A 144 -9.84 5.06 -8.66
C TRP A 144 -9.96 6.20 -9.68
N LEU A 145 -8.93 7.05 -9.80
CA LEU A 145 -8.95 8.17 -10.75
C LEU A 145 -9.14 7.68 -12.19
N SER A 146 -8.38 6.68 -12.64
CA SER A 146 -8.57 6.10 -13.97
C SER A 146 -9.95 5.46 -14.10
N ALA A 147 -10.38 4.61 -13.16
CA ALA A 147 -11.68 3.96 -13.25
C ALA A 147 -12.85 4.96 -13.31
N SER A 148 -12.72 6.09 -12.61
CA SER A 148 -13.73 7.17 -12.59
C SER A 148 -13.93 7.88 -13.93
N SER A 149 -13.12 7.60 -14.96
CA SER A 149 -13.30 8.14 -16.31
C SER A 149 -14.56 7.62 -17.00
N VAL A 150 -15.05 6.43 -16.61
CA VAL A 150 -16.24 5.79 -17.17
C VAL A 150 -17.36 5.58 -16.16
N MET A 151 -17.12 5.89 -14.88
CA MET A 151 -18.13 5.73 -13.84
C MET A 151 -19.32 6.66 -14.03
N ALA A 152 -20.49 6.20 -13.60
CA ALA A 152 -21.71 6.99 -13.50
C ALA A 152 -22.45 6.70 -12.18
N GLY A 153 -23.10 7.73 -11.63
CA GLY A 153 -24.00 7.61 -10.48
C GLY A 153 -23.32 6.95 -9.26
N PRO A 154 -23.93 5.91 -8.64
CA PRO A 154 -23.40 5.27 -7.43
C PRO A 154 -22.01 4.63 -7.57
N GLN A 155 -21.50 4.40 -8.78
CA GLN A 155 -20.17 3.81 -8.97
C GLN A 155 -19.05 4.70 -8.40
N HIS A 156 -19.28 6.01 -8.29
CA HIS A 156 -18.33 6.93 -7.64
C HIS A 156 -18.16 6.66 -6.13
N LEU A 157 -19.07 5.92 -5.49
CA LEU A 157 -18.89 5.45 -4.10
C LEU A 157 -17.65 4.55 -3.94
N SER A 158 -17.11 4.01 -5.03
CA SER A 158 -15.80 3.32 -5.02
C SER A 158 -14.63 4.22 -4.59
N LEU A 159 -14.82 5.54 -4.46
CA LEU A 159 -13.90 6.46 -3.79
C LEU A 159 -13.63 6.05 -2.33
N ALA A 160 -14.55 5.29 -1.75
CA ALA A 160 -14.35 4.64 -0.46
C ALA A 160 -13.06 3.79 -0.42
N SER A 161 -12.60 3.23 -1.54
CA SER A 161 -11.36 2.44 -1.58
C SER A 161 -10.11 3.23 -1.17
N PRO A 162 -9.67 4.29 -1.91
CA PRO A 162 -8.48 5.03 -1.51
C PRO A 162 -8.63 5.73 -0.16
N VAL A 163 -9.84 6.17 0.21
CA VAL A 163 -10.12 6.72 1.55
C VAL A 163 -9.92 5.67 2.64
N PHE A 164 -10.43 4.47 2.42
CA PHE A 164 -10.29 3.34 3.33
C PHE A 164 -8.82 2.92 3.49
N VAL A 165 -8.07 2.79 2.39
CA VAL A 165 -6.65 2.47 2.43
C VAL A 165 -5.86 3.53 3.18
N TRP A 166 -6.09 4.82 2.89
CA TRP A 166 -5.45 5.91 3.61
C TRP A 166 -5.77 5.87 5.11
N PHE A 167 -7.05 5.72 5.47
CA PHE A 167 -7.49 5.69 6.86
C PHE A 167 -6.85 4.52 7.62
N LEU A 168 -6.88 3.33 7.01
CA LEU A 168 -6.30 2.13 7.61
C LEU A 168 -4.80 2.26 7.81
N LEU A 169 -4.05 2.73 6.82
CA LEU A 169 -2.60 2.85 6.93
C LEU A 169 -2.19 3.98 7.88
N ARG A 170 -3.01 5.04 7.97
CA ARG A 170 -2.70 6.20 8.80
C ARG A 170 -3.08 6.03 10.26
N TYR A 171 -4.20 5.37 10.57
CA TYR A 171 -4.80 5.41 11.91
C TYR A 171 -5.02 4.05 12.56
N VAL A 172 -5.20 2.98 11.79
CA VAL A 172 -5.59 1.66 12.35
C VAL A 172 -4.44 0.66 12.33
N SER A 173 -3.72 0.63 11.22
CA SER A 173 -2.73 -0.37 10.86
C SER A 173 -1.50 0.30 10.26
N GLY A 174 -0.44 -0.46 9.98
CA GLY A 174 0.74 0.09 9.34
C GLY A 174 1.44 1.14 10.22
N ILE A 175 1.20 2.42 9.97
CA ILE A 175 1.92 3.54 10.58
C ILE A 175 1.86 3.55 12.11
N PRO A 176 0.68 3.50 12.78
CA PRO A 176 0.63 3.62 14.23
C PRO A 176 1.35 2.47 14.95
N ILE A 177 1.25 1.27 14.40
CA ILE A 177 1.91 0.07 14.94
C ILE A 177 3.43 0.21 14.79
N LEU A 178 3.91 0.65 13.62
CA LEU A 178 5.33 0.82 13.36
C LEU A 178 5.94 1.98 14.16
N GLU A 179 5.26 3.13 14.27
CA GLU A 179 5.72 4.27 15.07
C GLU A 179 5.79 3.90 16.55
N LYS A 180 4.79 3.17 17.08
CA LYS A 180 4.81 2.69 18.47
C LYS A 180 5.97 1.74 18.75
N GLN A 181 6.25 0.82 17.82
CA GLN A 181 7.41 -0.08 17.92
C GLN A 181 8.73 0.68 17.82
N ALA A 182 8.82 1.66 16.92
CA ALA A 182 9.99 2.50 16.73
C ALA A 182 10.27 3.35 17.98
N LEU A 183 9.26 3.98 18.57
CA LEU A 183 9.36 4.71 19.83
C LEU A 183 9.79 3.82 20.99
N LYS A 184 9.28 2.59 21.08
CA LYS A 184 9.73 1.65 22.11
C LYS A 184 11.22 1.29 21.98
N LYS A 185 11.74 1.25 20.76
CA LYS A 185 13.12 0.84 20.47
C LYS A 185 14.13 1.99 20.50
N TRP A 186 13.74 3.15 19.99
CA TRP A 186 14.60 4.30 19.74
C TRP A 186 14.12 5.60 20.39
N GLY A 187 13.05 5.57 21.19
CA GLY A 187 12.43 6.77 21.75
C GLY A 187 13.34 7.59 22.67
N SER A 188 14.34 6.98 23.29
CA SER A 188 15.36 7.68 24.10
C SER A 188 16.54 8.20 23.29
N ASP A 189 16.66 7.85 22.00
CA ASP A 189 17.76 8.27 21.12
C ASP A 189 17.50 9.69 20.58
N PRO A 190 18.36 10.69 20.91
CA PRO A 190 18.21 12.06 20.42
C PRO A 190 18.20 12.17 18.88
N VAL A 191 18.92 11.29 18.17
CA VAL A 191 18.96 11.27 16.70
C VAL A 191 17.60 10.85 16.15
N PHE A 192 16.98 9.83 16.75
CA PHE A 192 15.64 9.38 16.37
C PHE A 192 14.58 10.44 16.65
N GLN A 193 14.67 11.13 17.79
CA GLN A 193 13.78 12.25 18.10
C GLN A 193 13.95 13.41 17.12
N ASN A 194 15.18 13.70 16.70
CA ASN A 194 15.44 14.69 15.64
C ASN A 194 14.89 14.25 14.26
N TYR A 195 14.92 12.96 13.98
CA TYR A 195 14.33 12.40 12.77
C TYR A 195 12.80 12.56 12.77
N ILE A 196 12.10 12.13 13.83
CA ILE A 196 10.64 12.30 13.98
C ILE A 196 10.22 13.77 13.95
N ARG A 197 10.83 14.58 14.83
CA ARG A 197 11.26 15.97 14.55
C ARG A 197 10.71 16.58 13.30
N ASN A 198 11.51 16.28 12.31
CA ASN A 198 11.67 17.15 11.20
C ASN A 198 11.26 16.34 9.94
N THR A 199 11.16 15.00 9.97
CA THR A 199 10.71 14.21 8.82
C THR A 199 9.19 13.98 8.88
N PRO A 200 8.41 14.44 7.87
CA PRO A 200 6.96 14.27 7.85
C PRO A 200 6.55 12.80 7.76
N LEU A 201 5.34 12.50 8.23
CA LEU A 201 4.83 11.12 8.28
C LEU A 201 4.57 10.52 6.89
N LEU A 202 4.00 11.34 5.99
CA LEU A 202 3.70 11.04 4.59
C LEU A 202 4.07 12.29 3.76
N TRP A 203 4.67 12.11 2.58
CA TRP A 203 5.10 13.21 1.68
C TRP A 203 3.90 13.81 0.93
N PRO A 204 3.85 15.14 0.66
CA PRO A 204 4.50 15.66 -0.54
C PRO A 204 5.46 16.84 -0.35
N PHE A 205 5.51 17.51 0.82
CA PHE A 205 6.33 18.71 0.97
C PHE A 205 7.04 18.83 2.32
N PRO A 206 8.17 19.55 2.34
CA PRO A 206 9.32 19.17 3.13
C PRO A 206 9.26 19.57 4.59
N LYS A 207 10.18 18.91 5.27
CA LYS A 207 11.18 19.50 6.15
C LYS A 207 11.92 20.67 5.45
N LEU A 208 11.51 21.92 5.70
CA LEU A 208 12.40 23.08 5.54
C LEU A 208 13.30 23.19 6.77
#